data_AF-A0A7N6AAS5-F1
#
_entry.id   AF-A0A7N6AAS5-F1
#
_cell.length_a   1.000
_cell.length_b   1.000
_cell.length_c   1.000
_cell.angle_alpha   90.00
_cell.angle_beta   90.00
_cell.angle_gamma   90.00
#
_symmetry.space_group_name_H-M   'P 1'
#
loop_
_entity.id
_entity.type
_entity.pdbx_description
1 polymer ?
#
loop_
_entity_poly.entity_id
_entity_poly.type
_entity_poly.pdbx_seq_one_letter_code
_entity_poly.pdbx_strand_id
1 'polypeptide(L)'
;MSNGCWVAYEKPNYSGYQYMLHKGEYPDYQRWAGFNDCIRSCRMVPPYNGSYRMKIFERSDFGGQNLELMEDCPNLHERFHTRDISSVNVMEGYWMLHEHPNYRGRQYFLLPGEYRRHSEWGSTSPTIGSLRRLFFSSFNP
;
A
#
# COMPACT_ATOMS: atom_id res chain seq x y z
N MET A 1 0.30 3.51 -24.71
CA MET A 1 1.41 3.91 -23.80
C MET A 1 1.11 3.33 -22.43
N SER A 2 2.00 2.52 -21.86
CA SER A 2 1.84 2.00 -20.49
C SER A 2 1.85 3.17 -19.50
N ASN A 3 0.81 3.31 -18.68
CA ASN A 3 0.85 4.24 -17.56
C ASN A 3 1.74 3.64 -16.48
N GLY A 4 2.99 4.10 -16.42
CA GLY A 4 3.92 3.71 -15.37
C GLY A 4 3.37 4.09 -13.98
N CYS A 5 3.68 3.24 -13.01
CA CYS A 5 3.41 3.47 -11.60
C CYS A 5 4.74 3.36 -10.84
N TRP A 6 4.99 4.32 -9.96
CA TRP A 6 6.17 4.36 -9.11
C TRP A 6 5.76 4.55 -7.66
N VAL A 7 6.60 4.08 -6.76
CA VAL A 7 6.51 4.46 -5.34
C VAL A 7 7.75 5.27 -5.00
N ALA A 8 7.54 6.51 -4.61
CA ALA A 8 8.56 7.42 -4.10
C ALA A 8 8.66 7.30 -2.58
N TYR A 9 9.85 7.52 -2.06
CA TYR A 9 10.19 7.37 -0.65
C TYR A 9 10.93 8.60 -0.13
N GLU A 10 10.55 9.04 1.06
CA GLU A 10 11.16 10.15 1.78
C GLU A 10 12.66 9.93 2.05
N LYS A 11 13.06 8.70 2.40
CA LYS A 11 14.43 8.36 2.80
C LYS A 11 15.12 7.45 1.76
N PRO A 12 16.46 7.33 1.82
CA PRO A 12 17.18 6.35 1.01
C PRO A 12 16.72 4.92 1.29
N ASN A 13 17.06 4.00 0.39
CA ASN A 13 16.82 2.55 0.53
C ASN A 13 15.34 2.18 0.75
N TYR A 14 14.42 2.87 0.07
CA TYR A 14 12.98 2.57 0.08
C TYR A 14 12.35 2.64 1.48
N SER A 15 12.71 3.68 2.26
CA SER A 15 12.25 3.86 3.64
C SER A 15 11.63 5.25 3.89
N GLY A 16 11.01 5.44 5.05
CA GLY A 16 10.28 6.66 5.39
C GLY A 16 8.88 6.72 4.78
N TYR A 17 8.31 7.91 4.64
CA TYR A 17 7.01 8.08 4.00
C TYR A 17 7.04 7.62 2.54
N GLN A 18 5.95 6.98 2.12
CA GLN A 18 5.81 6.36 0.79
C GLN A 18 4.67 7.05 0.04
N TYR A 19 4.86 7.26 -1.26
CA TYR A 19 3.90 7.96 -2.11
C TYR A 19 3.74 7.24 -3.44
N MET A 20 2.53 6.81 -3.76
CA MET A 20 2.21 6.27 -5.08
C MET A 20 2.13 7.39 -6.11
N LEU A 21 2.91 7.27 -7.17
CA LEU A 21 2.96 8.21 -8.29
C LEU A 21 2.51 7.51 -9.57
N HIS A 22 1.65 8.19 -10.32
CA HIS A 22 1.30 7.81 -11.68
C HIS A 22 2.05 8.69 -12.67
N LYS A 23 2.00 8.34 -13.95
CA LYS A 23 2.51 9.22 -15.01
C LYS A 23 1.78 10.57 -14.93
N GLY A 24 2.54 11.64 -14.70
CA GLY A 24 2.01 13.00 -14.56
C GLY A 24 3.08 13.98 -14.15
N GLU A 25 2.68 15.24 -14.01
CA GLU A 25 3.53 16.32 -13.50
C GLU A 25 3.15 16.63 -12.05
N TYR A 26 4.16 16.79 -11.20
CA TYR A 26 4.00 17.05 -9.78
C TYR A 26 4.82 18.28 -9.38
N PRO A 27 4.32 19.49 -9.65
CA PRO A 27 5.07 20.73 -9.41
C PRO A 27 5.31 21.03 -7.91
N ASP A 28 4.50 20.42 -7.03
CA ASP A 28 4.59 20.59 -5.59
C ASP A 28 4.20 19.29 -4.87
N TYR A 29 4.60 19.18 -3.60
CA TYR A 29 4.42 17.96 -2.83
C TYR A 29 2.96 17.64 -2.47
N GLN A 30 2.08 18.64 -2.49
CA GLN A 30 0.66 18.42 -2.22
C GLN A 30 0.01 17.61 -3.36
N ARG A 31 0.54 17.71 -4.59
CA ARG A 31 0.07 16.95 -5.76
C ARG A 31 0.33 15.45 -5.66
N TRP A 32 1.29 15.00 -4.86
CA TRP A 32 1.50 13.57 -4.55
C TRP A 32 1.02 13.16 -3.17
N ALA A 33 0.20 13.99 -2.50
CA ALA A 33 -0.22 13.77 -1.11
C ALA A 33 0.98 13.64 -0.14
N GLY A 34 2.03 14.43 -0.39
CA GLY A 34 3.23 14.50 0.43
C GLY A 34 2.97 15.10 1.82
N PHE A 35 3.61 14.53 2.84
CA PHE A 35 3.74 15.20 4.15
C PHE A 35 4.92 16.18 4.17
N ASN A 36 5.87 16.00 3.26
CA ASN A 36 6.99 16.89 2.99
C ASN A 36 7.39 16.79 1.51
N ASP A 37 8.36 17.61 1.12
CA ASP A 37 8.92 17.73 -0.23
C ASP A 37 10.12 16.80 -0.48
N CYS A 38 10.47 15.94 0.48
CA CYS A 38 11.66 15.12 0.40
C CYS A 38 11.36 13.80 -0.32
N ILE A 39 12.08 13.53 -1.40
CA ILE A 39 12.12 12.23 -2.08
C ILE A 39 13.59 11.84 -2.26
N ARG A 40 14.01 10.72 -1.69
CA ARG A 40 15.40 10.25 -1.70
C ARG A 40 15.59 8.86 -2.29
N SER A 41 14.51 8.14 -2.55
CA SER A 41 14.56 6.92 -3.36
C SER A 41 13.21 6.66 -4.02
N CYS A 42 13.19 5.87 -5.09
CA CYS A 42 11.96 5.47 -5.77
C CYS A 42 12.13 4.09 -6.41
N ARG A 43 11.03 3.35 -6.51
CA ARG A 43 10.99 2.09 -7.28
C ARG A 43 9.84 2.11 -8.26
N MET A 44 10.11 1.61 -9.47
CA MET A 44 9.08 1.29 -10.43
C MET A 44 8.30 0.08 -9.90
N VAL A 45 6.97 0.15 -9.94
CA VAL A 45 6.15 -1.04 -9.75
C VAL A 45 6.20 -1.82 -11.08
N PRO A 46 6.55 -3.12 -11.09
CA PRO A 46 6.53 -3.89 -12.33
C PRO A 46 5.11 -4.11 -12.84
N PRO A 47 4.85 -4.16 -14.15
CA PRO A 47 3.56 -4.59 -14.68
C PRO A 47 3.11 -5.93 -14.11
N TYR A 48 1.84 -6.03 -13.72
CA TYR A 48 1.27 -7.28 -13.18
C TYR A 48 -0.18 -7.45 -13.61
N ASN A 49 -0.42 -8.54 -14.34
CA ASN A 49 -1.72 -8.91 -14.92
C ASN A 49 -2.31 -10.18 -14.29
N GLY A 50 -1.76 -10.62 -13.16
CA GLY A 50 -2.24 -11.80 -12.43
C GLY A 50 -3.40 -11.49 -11.47
N SER A 51 -3.77 -12.49 -10.70
CA SER A 51 -4.73 -12.37 -9.60
C SER A 51 -4.15 -11.58 -8.42
N TYR A 52 -5.02 -11.02 -7.60
CA TYR A 52 -4.62 -10.30 -6.39
C TYR A 52 -5.17 -11.04 -5.20
N ARG A 53 -4.31 -11.31 -4.23
CA ARG A 53 -4.69 -12.01 -3.02
C ARG A 53 -3.79 -11.63 -1.87
N MET A 54 -4.41 -11.18 -0.78
CA MET A 54 -3.73 -10.79 0.44
C MET A 54 -4.54 -11.26 1.64
N LYS A 55 -3.86 -11.66 2.70
CA LYS A 55 -4.45 -11.99 3.98
C LYS A 55 -3.91 -11.06 5.05
N ILE A 56 -4.82 -10.39 5.76
CA ILE A 56 -4.49 -9.48 6.87
C ILE A 56 -4.84 -10.13 8.20
N PHE A 57 -4.11 -9.76 9.24
CA PHE A 57 -4.23 -10.34 10.58
C PHE A 57 -4.22 -9.25 11.64
N GLU A 58 -5.06 -9.45 12.66
CA GLU A 58 -5.20 -8.55 13.80
C GLU A 58 -3.88 -8.43 14.59
N ARG A 59 -3.18 -9.55 14.81
CA ARG A 59 -1.97 -9.63 15.64
C ARG A 59 -0.73 -9.92 14.81
N SER A 60 0.43 -9.68 15.43
CA SER A 60 1.73 -10.00 14.82
C SER A 60 1.86 -11.51 14.61
N ASP A 61 2.81 -11.91 13.76
CA ASP A 61 3.11 -13.32 13.48
C ASP A 61 1.89 -14.14 13.02
N PHE A 62 1.00 -13.50 12.24
CA PHE A 62 -0.21 -14.09 11.66
C PHE A 62 -1.24 -14.59 12.69
N GLY A 63 -1.24 -14.01 13.88
CA GLY A 63 -2.17 -14.34 14.95
C GLY A 63 -3.48 -13.54 14.93
N GLY A 64 -4.44 -13.99 15.75
CA GLY A 64 -5.73 -13.31 15.95
C GLY A 64 -6.73 -13.54 14.82
N GLN A 65 -7.73 -12.67 14.72
CA GLN A 65 -8.66 -12.68 13.60
C GLN A 65 -7.92 -12.41 12.28
N ASN A 66 -8.42 -12.97 11.19
CA ASN A 66 -7.87 -12.74 9.86
C ASN A 66 -8.96 -12.56 8.81
N LEU A 67 -8.60 -11.89 7.72
CA LEU A 67 -9.46 -11.66 6.56
C LEU A 67 -8.64 -11.79 5.29
N GLU A 68 -9.14 -12.59 4.34
CA GLU A 68 -8.57 -12.70 3.00
C GLU A 68 -9.30 -11.74 2.05
N LEU A 69 -8.53 -11.05 1.22
CA LEU A 69 -8.99 -9.98 0.34
C LEU A 69 -8.42 -10.21 -1.07
N MET A 70 -9.28 -10.08 -2.06
CA MET A 70 -8.93 -10.14 -3.49
C MET A 70 -9.31 -8.86 -4.23
N GLU A 71 -9.90 -7.89 -3.52
CA GLU A 71 -10.44 -6.65 -4.04
C GLU A 71 -10.04 -5.44 -3.19
N ASP A 72 -10.29 -4.25 -3.72
CA ASP A 72 -10.04 -3.01 -3.01
C ASP A 72 -11.03 -2.87 -1.85
N CYS A 73 -10.58 -2.31 -0.73
CA CYS A 73 -11.41 -2.11 0.45
C CYS A 73 -11.25 -0.67 0.95
N PRO A 74 -12.23 0.22 0.68
CA PRO A 74 -12.17 1.62 1.10
C PRO A 74 -12.42 1.80 2.60
N ASN A 75 -13.03 0.83 3.28
CA ASN A 75 -13.22 0.87 4.73
C ASN A 75 -13.03 -0.52 5.34
N LEU A 76 -11.85 -0.75 5.90
CA LEU A 76 -11.52 -2.02 6.54
C LEU A 76 -12.37 -2.29 7.78
N HIS A 77 -12.72 -1.25 8.54
CA HIS A 77 -13.47 -1.44 9.77
C HIS A 77 -14.85 -2.05 9.52
N GLU A 78 -15.49 -1.71 8.40
CA GLU A 78 -16.80 -2.29 8.02
C GLU A 78 -16.72 -3.78 7.68
N ARG A 79 -15.61 -4.25 7.10
CA ARG A 79 -15.44 -5.66 6.73
C ARG A 79 -14.79 -6.52 7.81
N PHE A 80 -13.85 -5.94 8.54
CA PHE A 80 -12.99 -6.66 9.46
C PHE A 80 -13.30 -6.36 10.94
N HIS A 81 -14.16 -5.38 11.22
CA HIS A 81 -14.57 -4.95 12.57
C HIS A 81 -13.44 -4.42 13.46
N THR A 82 -12.22 -4.32 12.92
CA THR A 82 -11.05 -3.71 13.56
C THR A 82 -10.25 -2.91 12.55
N ARG A 83 -9.42 -1.99 13.04
CA ARG A 83 -8.43 -1.25 12.24
C ARG A 83 -6.99 -1.67 12.56
N ASP A 84 -6.80 -2.52 13.56
CA ASP A 84 -5.48 -2.94 13.99
C ASP A 84 -5.03 -4.12 13.15
N ILE A 85 -4.20 -3.86 12.15
CA ILE A 85 -3.60 -4.85 11.27
C ILE A 85 -2.11 -4.93 11.61
N SER A 86 -1.73 -6.00 12.31
CA SER A 86 -0.37 -6.13 12.83
C SER A 86 0.51 -7.04 11.99
N SER A 87 -0.05 -7.91 11.14
CA SER A 87 0.70 -8.69 10.16
C SER A 87 -0.09 -8.92 8.87
N VAL A 88 0.63 -9.15 7.77
CA VAL A 88 0.07 -9.30 6.42
C VAL A 88 0.83 -10.39 5.67
N ASN A 89 0.10 -11.25 4.96
CA ASN A 89 0.66 -12.12 3.94
C ASN A 89 0.13 -11.67 2.57
N VAL A 90 1.00 -11.13 1.73
CA VAL A 90 0.67 -10.82 0.34
C VAL A 90 1.01 -12.04 -0.50
N MET A 91 -0.01 -12.81 -0.86
CA MET A 91 0.19 -14.00 -1.70
C MET A 91 0.41 -13.61 -3.15
N GLU A 92 -0.38 -12.65 -3.66
CA GLU A 92 -0.41 -12.30 -5.08
C GLU A 92 -0.67 -10.80 -5.30
N GLY A 93 -0.03 -10.27 -6.35
CA GLY A 93 -0.15 -8.88 -6.76
C GLY A 93 0.56 -7.87 -5.84
N TYR A 94 0.24 -6.61 -6.07
CA TYR A 94 0.85 -5.45 -5.42
C TYR A 94 -0.21 -4.64 -4.69
N TRP A 95 0.04 -4.28 -3.44
CA TRP A 95 -0.97 -3.66 -2.57
C TRP A 95 -0.48 -2.37 -1.96
N MET A 96 -1.40 -1.43 -1.81
CA MET A 96 -1.20 -0.15 -1.13
C MET A 96 -2.16 -0.05 0.05
N LEU A 97 -1.64 -0.12 1.26
CA LEU A 97 -2.39 0.09 2.49
C LEU A 97 -2.37 1.58 2.85
N HIS A 98 -3.44 2.04 3.47
CA HIS A 98 -3.61 3.43 3.89
C HIS A 98 -4.04 3.49 5.35
N GLU A 99 -3.47 4.44 6.09
CA GLU A 99 -3.76 4.66 7.52
C GLU A 99 -5.24 4.97 7.78
N HIS A 100 -5.92 5.65 6.86
CA HIS A 100 -7.31 6.05 7.00
C HIS A 100 -8.23 5.40 5.96
N PRO A 101 -9.55 5.37 6.21
CA PRO A 101 -10.53 4.99 5.20
C PRO A 101 -10.45 5.86 3.94
N ASN A 102 -10.97 5.35 2.84
CA ASN A 102 -11.06 6.00 1.53
C ASN A 102 -9.69 6.40 0.94
N TYR A 103 -8.68 5.56 1.17
CA TYR A 103 -7.33 5.70 0.60
C TYR A 103 -6.62 7.00 1.01
N ARG A 104 -6.70 7.33 2.31
CA ARG A 104 -6.15 8.57 2.89
C ARG A 104 -5.11 8.30 3.97
N GLY A 105 -4.35 9.35 4.30
CA GLY A 105 -3.29 9.28 5.30
C GLY A 105 -2.02 8.68 4.73
N ARG A 106 -1.18 8.12 5.61
CA ARG A 106 0.08 7.48 5.20
C ARG A 106 -0.18 6.25 4.33
N GLN A 107 0.69 6.04 3.35
CA GLN A 107 0.61 4.94 2.39
C GLN A 107 1.74 3.94 2.64
N TYR A 108 1.46 2.65 2.49
CA TYR A 108 2.42 1.57 2.69
C TYR A 108 2.37 0.55 1.54
N PHE A 109 3.47 0.46 0.79
CA PHE A 109 3.55 -0.37 -0.42
C PHE A 109 4.12 -1.75 -0.13
N LEU A 110 3.33 -2.78 -0.40
CA LEU A 110 3.67 -4.15 -0.13
C LEU A 110 3.82 -4.94 -1.44
N LEU A 111 4.96 -5.60 -1.54
CA LEU A 111 5.24 -6.66 -2.52
C LEU A 111 4.74 -8.01 -1.98
N PRO A 112 4.58 -9.03 -2.85
CA PRO A 112 4.39 -10.40 -2.42
C PRO A 112 5.40 -10.81 -1.34
N GLY A 113 4.91 -11.43 -0.28
CA GLY A 113 5.73 -11.79 0.87
C GLY A 113 4.98 -11.77 2.21
N GLU A 114 5.71 -12.22 3.22
CA GLU A 114 5.27 -12.29 4.60
C GLU A 114 5.78 -11.09 5.39
N TYR A 115 4.86 -10.33 6.00
CA TYR A 115 5.16 -9.23 6.90
C TYR A 115 4.60 -9.56 8.26
N ARG A 116 5.47 -9.95 9.20
CA ARG A 116 5.06 -10.47 10.51
C ARG A 116 4.71 -9.36 11.49
N ARG A 117 5.13 -8.12 11.21
CA ARG A 117 4.89 -6.94 12.03
C ARG A 117 4.64 -5.71 11.16
N HIS A 118 3.85 -4.78 11.67
CA HIS A 118 3.52 -3.54 10.95
C HIS A 118 4.71 -2.63 10.63
N SER A 119 5.79 -2.73 11.40
CA SER A 119 7.04 -2.02 11.12
C SER A 119 7.74 -2.53 9.86
N GLU A 120 7.47 -3.77 9.41
CA GLU A 120 8.12 -4.37 8.24
C GLU A 120 7.63 -3.76 6.91
N TRP A 121 6.45 -3.12 6.90
CA TRP A 121 6.00 -2.27 5.78
C TRP A 121 6.21 -0.76 6.04
N GLY A 122 6.92 -0.40 7.11
CA GLY A 122 7.28 0.97 7.44
C GLY A 122 6.20 1.75 8.21
N SER A 123 5.18 1.09 8.74
CA SER A 123 4.20 1.76 9.61
C SER A 123 4.74 1.87 11.05
N THR A 124 4.40 2.97 11.72
CA THR A 124 4.68 3.19 13.16
C THR A 124 3.54 2.74 14.07
N SER A 125 2.41 2.29 13.49
CA SER A 125 1.21 1.84 14.19
C SER A 125 0.55 0.69 13.40
N PRO A 126 -0.18 -0.24 14.04
CA PRO A 126 -0.95 -1.26 13.31
C PRO A 126 -2.18 -0.69 12.59
N THR A 127 -2.53 0.59 12.79
CA THR A 127 -3.77 1.15 12.24
C THR A 127 -3.76 1.25 10.71
N ILE A 128 -4.63 0.48 10.06
CA ILE A 128 -4.93 0.57 8.63
C ILE A 128 -6.45 0.78 8.45
N GLY A 129 -6.81 1.79 7.67
CA GLY A 129 -8.21 2.13 7.39
C GLY A 129 -8.70 1.67 6.02
N SER A 130 -7.82 1.52 5.03
CA SER A 130 -8.18 1.05 3.69
C SER A 130 -7.01 0.42 2.94
N LEU A 131 -7.30 -0.32 1.87
CA LEU A 131 -6.32 -0.97 1.02
C LEU A 131 -6.81 -1.06 -0.42
N ARG A 132 -5.88 -1.03 -1.37
CA ARG A 132 -6.19 -1.15 -2.79
C ARG A 132 -5.12 -1.92 -3.54
N ARG A 133 -5.54 -2.56 -4.62
CA ARG A 133 -4.67 -3.20 -5.60
C ARG A 133 -4.00 -2.15 -6.48
N LEU A 134 -2.75 -2.41 -6.86
CA LEU A 134 -2.01 -1.54 -7.79
C LEU A 134 -2.02 -2.11 -9.20
N PHE A 135 -3.01 -1.70 -9.99
CA PHE A 135 -3.12 -2.11 -11.39
C PHE A 135 -2.23 -1.29 -12.32
N PHE A 136 -1.77 -1.93 -13.38
CA PHE A 136 -1.32 -1.25 -14.58
C PHE A 136 -2.49 -1.11 -15.52
N SER A 137 -2.97 0.11 -15.74
CA SER A 137 -3.82 0.33 -16.90
C SER A 137 -2.93 0.39 -18.15
N SER A 138 -2.91 -0.70 -18.91
CA SER A 138 -2.97 -0.52 -20.36
C SER A 138 -4.36 0.03 -20.63
N PHE A 139 -4.46 1.29 -21.04
CA PHE A 139 -5.68 1.83 -21.61
C PHE A 139 -6.22 0.82 -22.63
N ASN A 140 -7.43 0.29 -22.42
CA ASN A 140 -8.20 -0.27 -23.53
C ASN A 140 -8.96 0.91 -24.14
N PRO A 141 -8.83 1.16 -25.46
CA PRO A 141 -9.43 2.32 -26.11
C PRO A 141 -10.94 2.40 -25.94
#